data_AF-A0A0B1NX98-F1
#
_entry.id   AF-A0A0B1NX98-F1
#
_cell.length_a   1.000
_cell.length_b   1.000
_cell.length_c   1.000
_cell.angle_alpha   90.00
_cell.angle_beta   90.00
_cell.angle_gamma   90.00
#
_symmetry.space_group_name_H-M   'P 1'
#
loop_
_entity.id
_entity.type
_entity.pdbx_description
1 polymer ?
#
loop_
_entity_poly.entity_id
_entity_poly.type
_entity_poly.pdbx_seq_one_letter_code
_entity_poly.pdbx_strand_id
1 'polypeptide(L)'
;MDFSKSSIAKLAGSSNYQVWAIKMKSYLIAQDLWKVIQLKTSTHTNSNIKSQNSKVISLIILACEDHVIKLLDPDDLAATAWKKLEQQYGHIGFSARHLAFQSLVSTNISSCESVDHFIDQFRTNMNTLSQRTTSTLPQWLL
;
A
#
# COMPACT_ATOMS: atom_id res chain seq x y z
N MET A 1 26.58 11.13 -0.25
CA MET A 1 25.77 10.21 -1.07
C MET A 1 24.53 10.97 -1.48
N ASP A 2 24.51 11.49 -2.70
CA ASP A 2 23.39 12.27 -3.21
C ASP A 2 22.26 11.33 -3.60
N PHE A 3 21.21 11.25 -2.77
CA PHE A 3 19.96 10.55 -3.08
C PHE A 3 19.13 11.24 -4.18
N SER A 4 19.75 12.16 -4.94
CA SER A 4 19.12 13.13 -5.84
C SER A 4 18.36 12.50 -7.03
N LYS A 5 18.34 11.18 -7.18
CA LYS A 5 17.57 10.51 -8.22
C LYS A 5 17.03 9.12 -7.87
N SER A 6 16.76 8.84 -6.60
CA SER A 6 15.94 7.67 -6.26
C SER A 6 14.47 8.02 -6.50
N SER A 7 14.03 7.95 -7.76
CA SER A 7 12.63 8.17 -8.12
C SER A 7 11.75 7.16 -7.38
N ILE A 8 11.05 7.61 -6.34
CA ILE A 8 10.03 6.80 -5.68
C ILE A 8 8.92 6.62 -6.72
N ALA A 9 8.67 5.37 -7.12
CA ALA A 9 7.55 5.06 -8.00
C ALA A 9 6.27 5.63 -7.40
N LYS A 10 5.43 6.28 -8.20
CA LYS A 10 4.22 6.93 -7.70
C LYS A 10 3.25 5.90 -7.09
N LEU A 11 2.50 6.31 -6.08
CA LEU A 11 1.47 5.49 -5.45
C LEU A 11 0.33 5.24 -6.44
N ALA A 12 0.16 3.97 -6.83
CA ALA A 12 -0.85 3.47 -7.76
C ALA A 12 -1.89 2.64 -6.99
N GLY A 13 -2.38 3.21 -5.89
CA GLY A 13 -3.33 2.57 -4.97
C GLY A 13 -2.77 1.34 -4.24
N SER A 14 -3.63 0.35 -4.01
CA SER A 14 -3.32 -0.84 -3.20
C SER A 14 -2.31 -1.79 -3.84
N SER A 15 -2.06 -1.65 -5.14
CA SER A 15 -1.15 -2.51 -5.90
C SER A 15 0.31 -2.39 -5.44
N ASN A 16 0.74 -1.17 -5.07
CA ASN A 16 2.12 -0.88 -4.70
C ASN A 16 2.25 -0.15 -3.35
N TYR A 17 1.15 0.06 -2.63
CA TYR A 17 1.15 0.81 -1.36
C TYR A 17 2.17 0.31 -0.35
N GLN A 18 2.33 -0.99 -0.16
CA GLN A 18 3.24 -1.53 0.85
C GLN A 18 4.71 -1.16 0.57
N VAL A 19 5.15 -1.34 -0.68
CA VAL A 19 6.50 -0.99 -1.12
C VAL A 19 6.68 0.54 -1.14
N TRP A 20 5.67 1.26 -1.60
CA TRP A 20 5.65 2.72 -1.61
C TRP A 20 5.76 3.29 -0.19
N ALA A 21 4.98 2.78 0.77
CA ALA A 21 4.96 3.25 2.14
C ALA A 21 6.32 3.05 2.83
N ILE A 22 6.99 1.92 2.58
CA ILE A 22 8.35 1.68 3.09
C ILE A 22 9.35 2.69 2.50
N LYS A 23 9.33 2.89 1.17
CA LYS A 23 10.22 3.82 0.48
C LYS A 23 9.99 5.27 0.93
N MET A 24 8.73 5.70 0.94
CA MET A 24 8.34 7.04 1.35
C MET A 24 8.68 7.30 2.82
N LYS A 25 8.37 6.36 3.72
CA LYS A 25 8.77 6.46 5.13
C LYS A 25 10.29 6.60 5.28
N SER A 26 11.06 5.78 4.55
CA SER A 26 12.53 5.85 4.59
C SER A 26 13.05 7.19 4.10
N TYR A 27 12.44 7.74 3.04
CA TYR A 27 12.76 9.06 2.52
C TYR A 27 12.44 10.19 3.51
N LEU A 28 11.28 10.12 4.17
CA LEU A 28 10.90 11.10 5.21
C LEU A 28 11.80 11.01 6.46
N ILE A 29 12.26 9.81 6.83
CA ILE A 29 13.24 9.61 7.91
C ILE A 29 14.58 10.23 7.53
N ALA A 30 15.06 10.02 6.30
CA ALA A 30 16.33 10.59 5.82
C ALA A 30 16.34 12.13 5.84
N GLN A 31 15.17 12.78 5.75
CA GLN A 31 15.03 14.23 5.83
C GLN A 31 14.65 14.75 7.22
N ASP A 32 14.61 13.88 8.23
CA ASP A 32 14.12 14.19 9.59
C ASP A 32 12.68 14.75 9.65
N LEU A 33 11.84 14.38 8.67
CA LEU A 33 10.47 14.86 8.53
C LEU A 33 9.41 13.87 9.08
N TRP A 34 9.79 12.61 9.31
CA TRP A 34 8.86 11.58 9.79
C TRP A 34 8.24 11.89 11.16
N LYS A 35 8.94 12.65 12.00
CA LYS A 35 8.47 13.07 13.34
C LYS A 35 7.12 13.81 13.29
N VAL A 36 6.85 14.54 12.21
CA VAL A 36 5.59 15.28 12.04
C VAL A 36 4.38 14.34 11.91
N ILE A 37 4.55 13.20 11.23
CA ILE A 37 3.51 12.18 11.10
C ILE A 37 3.26 11.50 12.45
N GLN A 38 4.30 11.30 13.26
CA GLN A 38 4.21 10.66 14.57
C GLN A 38 3.57 11.55 15.64
N LEU A 39 3.82 12.87 15.58
CA LEU A 39 3.35 13.81 16.61
C LEU A 39 1.82 13.85 16.69
N LYS A 40 1.10 13.55 15.61
CA LYS A 40 -0.38 13.57 15.51
C LYS A 40 -1.03 14.88 16.00
N THR A 41 -0.26 15.94 16.24
CA THR A 41 -0.70 17.15 16.90
C THR A 41 -0.55 18.34 15.96
N SER A 42 -1.65 19.06 15.74
CA SER A 42 -1.61 20.43 15.23
C SER A 42 -1.23 21.36 16.38
N THR A 43 0.01 21.30 16.86
CA THR A 43 0.47 22.35 17.76
C THR A 43 0.71 23.60 16.91
N HIS A 44 -0.35 24.42 16.78
CA HIS A 44 -0.34 25.76 16.18
C HIS A 44 0.71 26.70 16.81
N THR A 45 1.38 26.26 17.88
CA THR A 45 2.34 27.01 18.69
C THR A 45 3.76 27.06 18.12
N ASN A 46 4.13 26.17 17.20
CA ASN A 46 5.49 26.12 16.64
C ASN A 46 5.47 26.29 15.10
N SER A 47 5.89 27.46 14.61
CA SER A 47 5.94 27.79 13.17
C SER A 47 6.75 26.76 12.36
N ASN A 48 7.80 26.20 12.96
CA ASN A 48 8.64 25.15 12.36
C ASN A 48 7.84 23.88 12.05
N ILE A 49 6.96 23.43 12.96
CA ILE A 49 6.17 22.20 12.79
C ILE A 49 5.15 22.37 11.66
N LYS A 50 4.52 23.55 11.54
CA LYS A 50 3.59 23.85 10.44
C LYS A 50 4.30 23.81 9.09
N SER A 51 5.49 24.40 8.99
CA SER A 51 6.30 24.37 7.75
C SER A 51 6.71 22.94 7.38
N GLN A 52 7.14 22.15 8.36
CA GLN A 52 7.50 20.74 8.14
C GLN A 52 6.26 19.90 7.74
N ASN A 53 5.08 20.16 8.32
CA ASN A 53 3.83 19.48 7.94
C ASN A 53 3.46 19.72 6.47
N SER A 54 3.46 20.98 6.03
CA SER A 54 3.21 21.33 4.63
C SER A 54 4.22 20.66 3.71
N LYS A 55 5.52 20.65 4.09
CA LYS A 55 6.56 19.97 3.31
C LYS A 55 6.31 18.48 3.15
N VAL A 56 5.91 17.78 4.22
CA VAL A 56 5.60 16.35 4.16
C VAL A 56 4.41 16.07 3.25
N ILE A 57 3.35 16.86 3.34
CA ILE A 57 2.16 16.70 2.50
C ILE A 57 2.50 16.91 1.03
N SER A 58 3.25 17.96 0.70
CA SER A 58 3.68 18.20 -0.69
C SER A 58 4.51 17.03 -1.23
N LEU A 59 5.40 16.44 -0.42
CA LEU A 59 6.18 15.27 -0.81
C LEU A 59 5.30 14.02 -1.03
N ILE A 60 4.30 13.80 -0.18
CA ILE A 60 3.34 12.71 -0.33
C ILE A 60 2.53 12.89 -1.61
N ILE A 61 1.95 14.07 -1.83
CA ILE A 61 1.15 14.39 -3.03
C ILE A 61 1.98 14.20 -4.31
N LEU A 62 3.22 14.68 -4.32
CA LEU A 62 4.11 14.55 -5.48
C LEU A 62 4.48 13.08 -5.79
N ALA A 63 4.44 12.21 -4.79
CA ALA A 63 4.67 10.79 -4.93
C ALA A 63 3.37 9.97 -5.12
N CYS A 64 2.24 10.62 -5.36
CA CYS A 64 0.95 9.99 -5.66
C CYS A 64 0.59 10.17 -7.14
N GLU A 65 -0.21 9.23 -7.68
CA GLU A 65 -0.87 9.42 -8.98
C GLU A 65 -2.14 10.27 -8.84
N ASP A 66 -2.57 10.89 -9.94
CA ASP A 66 -3.69 11.85 -9.98
C ASP A 66 -4.98 11.33 -9.34
N HIS A 67 -5.26 10.03 -9.49
CA HIS A 67 -6.45 9.41 -8.91
C HIS A 67 -6.38 9.30 -7.36
N VAL A 68 -5.18 9.16 -6.80
CA VAL A 68 -4.94 9.12 -5.35
C VAL A 68 -4.92 10.53 -4.76
N ILE A 69 -4.44 11.52 -5.52
CA ILE A 69 -4.40 12.92 -5.08
C ILE A 69 -5.81 13.43 -4.74
N LYS A 70 -6.85 12.97 -5.44
CA LYS A 70 -8.26 13.34 -5.15
C LYS A 70 -8.74 12.96 -3.75
N LEU A 71 -8.08 12.02 -3.08
CA LEU A 71 -8.41 11.59 -1.72
C LEU A 71 -7.76 12.48 -0.65
N LEU A 72 -6.75 13.26 -1.04
CA LEU A 72 -5.88 14.01 -0.15
C LEU A 72 -6.24 15.50 -0.21
N ASP A 73 -6.40 16.10 0.97
CA ASP A 73 -6.58 17.54 1.10
C ASP A 73 -5.21 18.16 1.45
N PRO A 74 -4.76 19.21 0.73
CA PRO A 74 -3.46 19.83 0.98
C PRO A 74 -3.39 20.57 2.34
N ASP A 75 -4.55 20.92 2.91
CA ASP A 75 -4.67 21.59 4.20
C ASP A 75 -4.77 20.63 5.40
N ASP A 76 -4.82 19.31 5.15
CA ASP A 76 -4.85 18.31 6.22
C ASP A 76 -3.56 18.28 7.04
N LEU A 77 -3.57 17.55 8.15
CA LEU A 77 -2.34 17.14 8.82
C LEU A 77 -1.68 16.00 8.03
N ALA A 78 -0.36 16.01 7.93
CA ALA A 78 0.41 14.94 7.28
C ALA A 78 0.09 13.56 7.90
N ALA A 79 -0.14 13.55 9.21
CA ALA A 79 -0.59 12.36 9.94
C ALA A 79 -1.97 11.87 9.47
N THR A 80 -2.92 12.78 9.25
CA THR A 80 -4.27 12.46 8.76
C THR A 80 -4.22 11.95 7.33
N ALA A 81 -3.48 12.64 6.45
CA ALA A 81 -3.25 12.24 5.07
C ALA A 81 -2.63 10.83 4.99
N TRP A 82 -1.58 10.57 5.78
CA TRP A 82 -0.95 9.25 5.84
C TRP A 82 -1.93 8.17 6.30
N LYS A 83 -2.74 8.46 7.33
CA LYS A 83 -3.75 7.54 7.85
C LYS A 83 -4.85 7.24 6.82
N LYS A 84 -5.33 8.24 6.06
CA LYS A 84 -6.28 8.04 4.96
C LYS A 84 -5.74 7.06 3.92
N LEU A 85 -4.47 7.23 3.52
CA LEU A 85 -3.81 6.33 2.58
C LEU A 85 -3.65 4.92 3.16
N GLU A 86 -3.28 4.81 4.44
CA GLU A 86 -3.16 3.53 5.14
C GLU A 86 -4.50 2.80 5.27
N GLN A 87 -5.58 3.52 5.56
CA GLN A 87 -6.92 2.93 5.61
C GLN A 87 -7.38 2.48 4.23
N GLN A 88 -7.13 3.28 3.19
CA GLN A 88 -7.61 2.95 1.84
C GLN A 88 -6.80 1.83 1.18
N TYR A 89 -5.48 1.82 1.37
CA TYR A 89 -4.56 0.97 0.60
C TYR A 89 -3.69 0.06 1.47
N GLY A 90 -3.66 0.26 2.79
CA GLY A 90 -2.87 -0.54 3.74
C GLY A 90 -3.45 -1.89 4.09
N HIS A 91 -4.62 -2.25 3.53
CA HIS A 91 -5.18 -3.60 3.65
C HIS A 91 -4.40 -4.62 2.79
N ILE A 92 -3.18 -4.95 3.23
CA ILE A 92 -2.31 -6.01 2.68
C ILE A 92 -3.05 -7.35 2.63
N GLY A 93 -3.93 -7.60 3.60
CA GLY A 93 -4.75 -8.80 3.67
C GLY A 93 -5.74 -8.93 2.52
N PHE A 94 -6.37 -7.84 2.06
CA PHE A 94 -7.37 -7.92 0.99
C PHE A 94 -6.69 -8.11 -0.37
N SER A 95 -5.62 -7.37 -0.68
CA SER A 95 -4.92 -7.50 -1.98
C SER A 95 -4.25 -8.85 -2.17
N ALA A 96 -3.51 -9.35 -1.16
CA ALA A 96 -2.81 -10.63 -1.29
C ALA A 96 -3.76 -11.84 -1.33
N ARG A 97 -4.92 -11.74 -0.65
CA ARG A 97 -6.01 -12.72 -0.74
C ARG A 97 -6.78 -12.59 -2.04
N HIS A 98 -7.09 -11.37 -2.46
CA HIS A 98 -7.76 -11.10 -3.72
C HIS A 98 -6.93 -11.58 -4.91
N LEU A 99 -5.61 -11.33 -4.92
CA LEU A 99 -4.70 -11.86 -5.93
C LEU A 99 -4.61 -13.38 -5.89
N ALA A 100 -4.55 -13.99 -4.69
CA ALA A 100 -4.55 -15.45 -4.56
C ALA A 100 -5.88 -16.05 -5.05
N PHE A 101 -7.00 -15.39 -4.77
CA PHE A 101 -8.33 -15.77 -5.21
C PHE A 101 -8.50 -15.60 -6.73
N GLN A 102 -8.07 -14.46 -7.27
CA GLN A 102 -8.06 -14.17 -8.69
C GLN A 102 -7.22 -15.19 -9.43
N SER A 103 -6.04 -15.54 -8.92
CA SER A 103 -5.16 -16.57 -9.50
C SER A 103 -5.83 -17.94 -9.51
N LEU A 104 -6.55 -18.30 -8.44
CA LEU A 104 -7.32 -19.55 -8.36
C LEU A 104 -8.46 -19.58 -9.39
N VAL A 105 -9.25 -18.52 -9.49
CA VAL A 105 -10.38 -18.42 -10.44
C VAL A 105 -9.91 -18.33 -11.89
N SER A 106 -8.75 -17.72 -12.16
CA SER A 106 -8.16 -17.64 -13.50
C SER A 106 -7.44 -18.92 -13.94
N THR A 107 -7.27 -19.89 -13.05
CA THR A 107 -6.69 -21.20 -13.41
C THR A 107 -7.73 -21.93 -14.26
N ASN A 108 -7.49 -22.04 -15.56
CA ASN A 108 -8.35 -22.75 -16.50
C ASN A 108 -7.61 -23.98 -17.04
N ILE A 109 -8.36 -25.04 -17.36
CA ILE A 109 -7.82 -26.24 -17.98
C ILE A 109 -7.28 -25.96 -19.38
N SER A 110 -7.80 -24.95 -20.08
CA SER A 110 -7.33 -24.52 -21.40
C SER A 110 -5.97 -23.81 -21.39
N SER A 111 -5.55 -23.29 -20.23
CA SER A 111 -4.23 -22.68 -20.04
C SER A 111 -3.20 -23.65 -19.46
N CYS A 112 -3.56 -24.93 -19.28
CA CYS A 112 -2.67 -25.98 -18.79
C CYS A 112 -2.43 -27.04 -19.88
N GLU A 113 -1.19 -27.54 -19.98
CA GLU A 113 -0.81 -28.55 -20.98
C GLU A 113 -1.39 -29.95 -20.67
N SER A 114 -1.72 -30.22 -19.40
CA SER A 114 -2.27 -31.48 -18.93
C SER A 114 -3.20 -31.26 -17.73
N VAL A 115 -4.15 -32.18 -17.55
CA VAL A 115 -5.07 -32.23 -16.40
C VAL A 115 -4.28 -32.35 -15.08
N ASP A 116 -3.18 -33.10 -15.07
CA ASP A 116 -2.34 -33.24 -13.87
C ASP A 116 -1.67 -31.93 -13.48
N HIS A 117 -1.18 -31.17 -14.47
CA HIS A 117 -0.57 -29.86 -14.26
C HIS A 117 -1.61 -28.83 -13.76
N PHE A 118 -2.83 -28.90 -14.29
CA PHE A 118 -3.95 -28.09 -13.79
C PHE A 118 -4.25 -28.40 -12.31
N ILE A 119 -4.34 -29.69 -11.93
CA ILE A 119 -4.62 -30.10 -10.55
C ILE A 119 -3.51 -29.61 -9.60
N ASP A 120 -2.24 -29.72 -10.01
CA ASP A 120 -1.11 -29.30 -9.18
C ASP A 120 -1.06 -27.77 -9.01
N GLN A 121 -1.31 -27.02 -10.09
CA GLN A 121 -1.39 -25.56 -10.05
C GLN A 121 -2.59 -25.07 -9.23
N PHE A 122 -3.75 -25.70 -9.37
CA PHE A 122 -4.94 -25.41 -8.59
C PHE A 122 -4.71 -25.65 -7.09
N ARG A 123 -4.12 -26.79 -6.72
CA ARG A 123 -3.74 -27.09 -5.32
C ARG A 123 -2.75 -26.10 -4.76
N THR A 124 -1.74 -25.71 -5.54
CA THR A 124 -0.73 -24.72 -5.13
C THR A 124 -1.36 -23.36 -4.86
N ASN A 125 -2.27 -22.91 -5.73
CA ASN A 125 -3.01 -21.66 -5.57
C ASN A 125 -3.95 -21.72 -4.35
N MET A 126 -4.61 -22.86 -4.12
CA MET A 126 -5.49 -23.10 -2.97
C MET A 126 -4.72 -23.06 -1.63
N ASN A 127 -3.55 -23.71 -1.57
CA ASN A 127 -2.67 -23.67 -0.39
C ASN A 127 -2.17 -22.25 -0.11
N THR A 128 -1.82 -21.51 -1.15
CA THR A 128 -1.40 -20.10 -1.06
C THR A 128 -2.51 -19.21 -0.50
N LEU A 129 -3.76 -19.47 -0.89
CA LEU A 129 -4.94 -18.76 -0.37
C LEU A 129 -5.18 -19.09 1.11
N SER A 130 -5.15 -20.38 1.46
CA SER A 130 -5.36 -20.89 2.83
C SER A 130 -4.38 -20.29 3.83
N GLN A 131 -3.09 -20.22 3.47
CA GLN A 131 -2.05 -19.60 4.30
C GLN A 131 -2.25 -18.10 4.53
N ARG A 132 -2.96 -17.41 3.61
CA ARG A 132 -3.17 -15.95 3.65
C ARG A 132 -4.49 -15.56 4.32
N THR A 133 -5.44 -16.47 4.46
CA THR A 133 -6.72 -16.27 5.15
C THR A 133 -6.63 -16.69 6.61
N THR A 134 -6.65 -15.71 7.53
CA THR A 134 -6.53 -15.94 8.98
C THR A 134 -7.86 -16.16 9.71
N SER A 135 -8.99 -16.21 9.00
CA SER A 135 -10.31 -16.45 9.60
C SER A 135 -11.25 -16.98 8.51
N THR A 136 -11.52 -18.29 8.57
CA THR A 136 -12.56 -19.03 7.85
C THR A 136 -12.63 -18.80 6.33
N LEU A 137 -12.14 -19.78 5.57
CA LEU A 137 -12.52 -19.93 4.17
C LEU A 137 -14.05 -20.09 4.10
N PRO A 138 -14.74 -19.42 3.16
CA PRO A 138 -16.17 -19.58 3.03
C PRO A 138 -16.52 -21.03 2.68
N GLN A 139 -17.67 -21.50 3.15
CA GLN A 139 -18.05 -22.92 3.15
C GLN A 139 -18.17 -23.56 1.76
N TRP A 140 -18.29 -22.76 0.71
CA TRP A 140 -18.30 -23.22 -0.68
C TRP A 140 -16.89 -23.49 -1.24
N LEU A 141 -15.84 -23.09 -0.52
CA LEU A 141 -14.43 -23.22 -0.88
C LEU A 141 -13.73 -24.35 -0.10
N LEU A 142 -14.40 -24.92 0.91
CA LEU A 142 -14.01 -26.15 1.62
C LEU A 142 -14.70 -27.35 0.98
#